data_AF-A0A7X6SR60-F1
#
_entry.id   AF-A0A7X6SR60-F1
#
_cell.length_a   1.000
_cell.length_b   1.000
_cell.length_c   1.000
_cell.angle_alpha   90.00
_cell.angle_beta   90.00
_cell.angle_gamma   90.00
#
_symmetry.space_group_name_H-M   'P 1'
#
loop_
_entity.id
_entity.type
_entity.pdbx_description
1 polymer ?
#
loop_
_entity_poly.entity_id
_entity_poly.type
_entity_poly.pdbx_seq_one_letter_code
_entity_poly.pdbx_strand_id
1 'polypeptide(L)'
;MKRSLKIILLFLTGLILFALILLVTVPLIFSDEIKAKVEQIINESICATVNVQDYKLNFFRNFPNLTLGLDNVSVVGSGKFENDTLAGFRSLNLVFYLPSVFKKTGYE
;
A
#
# COMPACT_ATOMS: atom_id res chain seq x y z
N MET A 1 28.39 34.08 2.66
CA MET A 1 27.20 33.43 3.28
C MET A 1 25.94 33.46 2.40
N LYS A 2 25.57 34.57 1.72
CA LYS A 2 24.30 34.65 0.96
C LYS A 2 24.18 33.73 -0.28
N ARG A 3 25.29 33.47 -0.99
CA ARG A 3 25.28 32.61 -2.21
C ARG A 3 25.09 31.13 -1.90
N SER A 4 25.81 30.60 -0.90
CA SER A 4 25.67 29.19 -0.48
C SER A 4 24.29 28.90 0.10
N LEU A 5 23.71 29.83 0.86
CA LEU A 5 22.34 29.73 1.37
C LEU A 5 21.30 29.65 0.23
N LYS A 6 21.47 30.42 -0.84
CA LYS A 6 20.57 30.39 -2.00
C LYS A 6 20.64 29.05 -2.75
N ILE A 7 21.85 28.47 -2.87
CA ILE A 7 22.06 27.16 -3.48
C ILE A 7 21.41 26.07 -2.62
N ILE A 8 21.66 26.08 -1.31
CA ILE A 8 21.05 25.13 -0.37
C ILE A 8 19.52 25.20 -0.44
N LEU A 9 18.95 26.41 -0.46
CA LEU A 9 17.51 26.60 -0.58
C LEU A 9 16.97 26.02 -1.90
N LEU A 10 17.63 26.30 -3.03
CA LEU A 10 17.23 25.79 -4.34
C LEU A 10 17.29 24.25 -4.38
N PHE A 11 18.35 23.66 -3.84
CA PHE A 11 18.48 22.21 -3.73
C PHE A 11 17.40 21.60 -2.82
N LEU A 12 17.13 22.21 -1.66
CA LEU A 12 16.10 21.72 -0.74
C LEU A 12 14.71 21.79 -1.37
N THR A 13 14.38 22.89 -2.06
CA THR A 13 13.11 23.01 -2.80
C THR A 13 13.02 21.98 -3.92
N GLY A 14 14.10 21.77 -4.69
CA GLY A 14 14.14 20.75 -5.74
C GLY A 14 13.96 19.33 -5.20
N LEU A 15 14.60 19.01 -4.07
CA LEU A 15 14.47 17.71 -3.41
C LEU A 15 13.05 17.47 -2.90
N ILE A 16 12.42 18.48 -2.28
CA ILE A 16 11.03 18.39 -1.81
C ILE A 16 10.08 18.18 -3.00
N LEU A 17 10.28 18.91 -4.10
CA LEU A 17 9.47 18.76 -5.30
C LEU A 17 9.61 17.35 -5.89
N PHE A 18 10.84 16.85 -5.96
CA PHE A 18 11.13 15.50 -6.45
C PHE A 18 10.48 14.41 -5.57
N ALA A 19 10.58 14.55 -4.25
CA ALA A 19 9.93 13.64 -3.30
C ALA A 19 8.40 13.64 -3.46
N LEU A 20 7.79 14.81 -3.68
CA LEU A 20 6.35 14.92 -3.91
C LEU A 20 5.91 14.19 -5.19
N ILE A 21 6.68 14.33 -6.27
CA ILE A 21 6.43 13.63 -7.53
C ILE A 21 6.49 12.11 -7.31
N LEU A 22 7.55 11.61 -6.66
CA LEU A 22 7.69 10.19 -6.37
C LEU A 22 6.52 9.65 -5.53
N LEU A 23 6.06 10.41 -4.54
CA LEU A 23 4.97 9.97 -3.67
C LEU A 23 3.64 9.75 -4.42
N VAL A 24 3.45 10.43 -5.55
CA VAL A 24 2.30 10.23 -6.44
C VAL A 24 2.59 9.15 -7.49
N THR A 25 3.79 9.15 -8.08
CA THR A 25 4.14 8.22 -9.17
C THR A 25 4.33 6.79 -8.69
N VAL A 26 4.91 6.55 -7.50
CA VAL A 26 5.12 5.21 -6.95
C VAL A 26 3.81 4.43 -6.82
N PRO A 27 2.77 4.90 -6.11
CA PRO A 27 1.53 4.14 -6.03
C PRO A 27 0.85 3.96 -7.39
N LEU A 28 1.03 4.87 -8.35
CA LEU A 28 0.44 4.74 -9.68
C LEU A 28 1.11 3.65 -10.53
N ILE A 29 2.44 3.52 -10.49
CA ILE A 29 3.16 2.54 -11.31
C ILE A 29 3.16 1.15 -10.66
N PHE A 30 3.36 1.07 -9.34
CA PHE A 30 3.48 -0.20 -8.61
C PHE A 30 2.12 -0.78 -8.16
N SER A 31 1.04 -0.08 -8.49
CA SER A 31 -0.35 -0.45 -8.23
C SER A 31 -0.68 -1.90 -8.58
N ASP A 32 -0.40 -2.30 -9.83
CA ASP A 32 -0.72 -3.64 -10.33
C ASP A 32 0.14 -4.73 -9.66
N GLU A 33 1.42 -4.43 -9.42
CA GLU A 33 2.35 -5.37 -8.78
C GLU A 33 1.98 -5.62 -7.32
N ILE A 34 1.55 -4.58 -6.60
CA ILE A 34 1.05 -4.69 -5.22
C ILE A 34 -0.21 -5.56 -5.20
N LYS A 35 -1.16 -5.34 -6.11
CA LYS A 35 -2.37 -6.16 -6.21
C LYS A 35 -2.03 -7.63 -6.45
N ALA A 36 -1.20 -7.92 -7.45
CA ALA A 36 -0.80 -9.29 -7.79
C ALA A 36 -0.09 -9.98 -6.62
N LYS A 37 0.78 -9.27 -5.89
CA LYS A 37 1.45 -9.81 -4.71
C LYS A 37 0.50 -10.06 -3.55
N VAL A 38 -0.45 -9.16 -3.31
CA VAL A 38 -1.47 -9.34 -2.26
C VAL A 38 -2.32 -10.57 -2.57
N GLU A 39 -2.82 -10.70 -3.81
CA GLU A 39 -3.59 -11.87 -4.25
C GLU A 39 -2.77 -13.17 -4.11
N GLN A 40 -1.50 -13.15 -4.52
CA GLN A 40 -0.60 -14.30 -4.39
C GLN A 40 -0.41 -14.72 -2.93
N ILE A 41 -0.06 -13.78 -2.04
CA ILE A 41 0.20 -14.07 -0.62
C ILE A 41 -1.05 -14.62 0.06
N ILE A 42 -2.22 -14.08 -0.27
CA ILE A 42 -3.48 -14.52 0.30
C ILE A 42 -3.81 -15.94 -0.17
N ASN A 43 -3.67 -16.24 -1.46
CA ASN A 43 -3.93 -17.58 -2.00
C ASN A 43 -2.95 -18.63 -1.44
N GLU A 44 -1.70 -18.24 -1.16
CA GLU A 44 -0.70 -19.12 -0.53
C GLU A 44 -0.95 -19.33 0.97
N SER A 45 -1.51 -18.33 1.66
CA SER A 45 -1.71 -18.37 3.12
C SER A 45 -3.07 -18.93 3.54
N ILE A 46 -4.07 -18.90 2.66
CA ILE A 46 -5.45 -19.33 2.95
C ILE A 46 -5.97 -20.14 1.76
N CYS A 47 -6.67 -21.25 2.00
CA CYS A 47 -7.43 -21.97 0.95
C CYS A 47 -8.70 -21.18 0.54
N ALA A 48 -8.53 -19.92 0.12
CA ALA A 48 -9.59 -19.01 -0.27
C ALA A 48 -9.05 -17.97 -1.26
N THR A 49 -9.84 -17.66 -2.28
CA THR A 49 -9.56 -16.61 -3.25
C THR A 49 -10.12 -15.29 -2.73
N VAL A 50 -9.25 -14.30 -2.51
CA VAL A 50 -9.68 -12.95 -2.12
C VAL A 50 -9.73 -12.05 -3.34
N ASN A 51 -10.93 -11.58 -3.65
CA ASN A 51 -11.17 -10.61 -4.70
C ASN A 51 -11.35 -9.22 -4.07
N VAL A 52 -10.53 -8.27 -4.50
CA VAL A 52 -10.63 -6.87 -4.11
C VAL A 52 -10.99 -6.05 -5.35
N GLN A 53 -12.10 -5.33 -5.27
CA GLN A 53 -12.53 -4.45 -6.36
C GLN A 53 -11.63 -3.20 -6.46
N ASP A 54 -11.46 -2.50 -5.34
CA ASP A 54 -10.70 -1.24 -5.30
C ASP A 54 -9.70 -1.25 -4.14
N TYR A 55 -8.51 -0.70 -4.38
CA TYR A 55 -7.52 -0.46 -3.34
C TYR A 55 -7.06 1.00 -3.35
N LYS A 56 -6.73 1.52 -2.17
CA LYS A 56 -6.26 2.89 -1.96
C LYS A 56 -5.10 2.88 -0.99
N LEU A 57 -3.94 3.29 -1.47
CA LEU A 57 -2.78 3.55 -0.63
C LEU A 57 -2.78 5.00 -0.18
N ASN A 58 -2.73 5.21 1.14
CA ASN A 58 -2.77 6.53 1.73
C ASN A 58 -1.60 6.71 2.72
N PHE A 59 -0.66 7.58 2.35
CA PHE A 59 0.52 7.90 3.15
C PHE A 59 0.29 9.10 4.09
N PHE A 60 -0.68 9.96 3.77
CA PHE A 60 -0.87 11.23 4.46
C PHE A 60 -1.88 11.19 5.61
N ARG A 61 -2.88 10.29 5.54
CA ARG A 61 -3.97 10.26 6.52
C ARG A 61 -3.52 9.85 7.92
N ASN A 62 -2.53 8.96 8.01
CA ASN A 62 -2.04 8.39 9.26
C ASN A 62 -0.50 8.46 9.39
N PHE A 63 0.16 9.41 8.73
CA PHE A 63 1.62 9.54 8.76
C PHE A 63 2.17 9.54 10.20
N PRO A 64 3.22 8.77 10.53
CA PRO A 64 4.14 8.02 9.65
C PRO A 64 3.68 6.58 9.30
N ASN A 65 2.40 6.25 9.47
CA ASN A 65 1.85 4.96 9.07
C ASN A 65 1.31 5.00 7.63
N LEU A 66 1.48 3.88 6.94
CA LEU A 66 0.87 3.59 5.64
C LEU A 66 -0.50 2.97 5.85
N THR A 67 -1.54 3.53 5.26
CA THR A 67 -2.87 2.91 5.25
C THR A 67 -3.14 2.33 3.87
N LEU A 68 -3.47 1.05 3.81
CA LEU A 68 -3.97 0.36 2.63
C LEU A 68 -5.46 0.08 2.87
N GLY A 69 -6.30 0.88 2.21
CA GLY A 69 -7.75 0.68 2.18
C GLY A 69 -8.12 -0.26 1.04
N LEU A 70 -8.96 -1.25 1.31
CA LEU A 70 -9.52 -2.19 0.36
C LEU A 70 -11.04 -2.02 0.42
N ASP A 71 -11.66 -1.65 -0.69
CA ASP A 71 -13.11 -1.48 -0.80
C ASP A 71 -13.72 -2.66 -1.58
N ASN A 72 -14.89 -3.12 -1.13
CA ASN A 72 -15.61 -4.29 -1.65
C ASN A 72 -14.72 -5.55 -1.76
N VAL A 73 -14.22 -6.01 -0.61
CA VAL A 73 -13.46 -7.25 -0.50
C VAL A 73 -14.42 -8.43 -0.41
N SER A 74 -14.26 -9.42 -1.28
CA SER A 74 -14.99 -10.69 -1.24
C SER A 74 -14.01 -11.85 -1.09
N VAL A 75 -14.25 -12.71 -0.11
CA VAL A 75 -13.47 -13.91 0.16
C VAL A 75 -14.28 -15.11 -0.30
N VAL A 76 -13.87 -15.75 -1.38
CA VAL A 76 -14.50 -16.96 -1.93
C VAL A 76 -13.69 -18.18 -1.48
N GLY A 77 -14.37 -19.22 -1.00
CA GLY A 77 -13.67 -20.44 -0.59
C GLY A 77 -13.04 -21.17 -1.77
N SER A 78 -12.06 -22.04 -1.54
CA SER A 78 -11.53 -22.94 -2.59
C SER A 78 -12.00 -24.39 -2.42
N GLY A 79 -11.90 -25.19 -3.48
CA GLY A 79 -12.42 -26.56 -3.53
C GLY A 79 -13.94 -26.65 -3.37
N LYS A 80 -14.42 -27.28 -2.29
CA LYS A 80 -15.86 -27.54 -2.06
C LYS A 80 -16.71 -26.26 -1.89
N PHE A 81 -16.06 -25.11 -1.68
CA PHE A 81 -16.70 -23.82 -1.46
C PHE A 81 -16.38 -22.81 -2.58
N GLU A 82 -15.93 -23.26 -3.76
CA GLU A 82 -15.57 -22.38 -4.91
C GLU A 82 -16.70 -21.46 -5.39
N ASN A 83 -17.95 -21.80 -5.09
CA ASN A 83 -19.11 -20.99 -5.44
C ASN A 83 -19.72 -20.24 -4.25
N ASP A 84 -19.13 -20.38 -3.05
CA ASP A 84 -19.62 -19.76 -1.82
C ASP A 84 -18.69 -18.64 -1.36
N THR A 85 -19.27 -17.45 -1.13
CA THR A 85 -18.58 -16.34 -0.49
C THR A 85 -18.56 -16.56 1.01
N LEU A 86 -17.37 -16.82 1.57
CA LEU A 86 -17.17 -17.07 3.00
C LEU A 86 -17.23 -15.79 3.82
N ALA A 87 -16.74 -14.67 3.28
CA ALA A 87 -16.77 -13.38 3.94
C ALA A 87 -16.81 -12.24 2.92
N GLY A 88 -17.57 -11.20 3.21
CA GLY A 88 -17.64 -9.98 2.41
C GLY A 88 -17.46 -8.76 3.29
N PHE A 89 -16.50 -7.90 2.96
CA PHE A 89 -16.24 -6.65 3.66
C PHE A 89 -16.47 -5.49 2.71
N ARG A 90 -17.32 -4.53 3.11
CA ARG A 90 -17.56 -3.32 2.33
C ARG A 90 -16.32 -2.43 2.26
N SER A 91 -15.59 -2.32 3.36
CA SER A 91 -14.32 -1.58 3.43
C SER A 91 -13.45 -2.18 4.52
N LEU A 92 -12.17 -2.39 4.22
CA LEU A 92 -11.17 -2.97 5.10
C LEU A 92 -9.93 -2.07 5.04
N ASN A 93 -9.50 -1.54 6.19
CA ASN A 93 -8.34 -0.64 6.25
C ASN A 93 -7.22 -1.33 7.03
N LEU A 94 -6.11 -1.61 6.35
CA LEU A 94 -4.88 -2.14 6.95
C LEU A 94 -3.93 -0.97 7.21
N VAL A 95 -3.47 -0.81 8.45
CA VAL A 95 -2.54 0.25 8.85
C VAL A 95 -1.20 -0.37 9.20
N PHE A 96 -0.15 0.03 8.47
CA PHE A 96 1.21 -0.46 8.63
C PHE A 96 2.13 0.66 9.11
N TYR A 97 2.91 0.42 10.15
CA TYR A 97 4.01 1.31 10.55
C TYR A 97 5.12 1.33 9.48
N LEU A 98 5.34 2.45 8.77
CA LEU A 98 6.31 2.50 7.66
C LEU A 98 7.73 2.04 8.05
N PRO A 99 8.28 2.41 9.22
CA PRO A 99 9.60 1.96 9.61
C PRO A 99 9.73 0.45 9.81
N SER A 100 8.64 -0.28 10.11
CA SER A 100 8.71 -1.74 10.24
C SER A 100 8.89 -2.44 8.90
N VAL A 101 8.44 -1.84 7.79
CA VAL A 101 8.63 -2.37 6.42
C VAL A 101 10.12 -2.49 6.07
N PHE A 102 10.97 -1.63 6.64
CA PHE A 102 12.42 -1.66 6.41
C PHE A 102 13.17 -2.57 7.39
N LYS A 103 12.49 -3.17 8.38
CA LYS A 103 13.11 -4.10 9.34
C LYS A 103 13.09 -5.52 8.78
N LYS A 104 14.23 -6.21 8.87
CA LYS A 104 14.37 -7.62 8.46
C LYS A 104 13.51 -8.61 9.29
N THR A 105 13.04 -8.20 10.46
CA THR A 105 12.28 -9.06 11.39
C THR A 105 10.78 -9.12 11.09
N GLY A 106 10.28 -8.35 10.12
CA GLY A 106 8.85 -8.30 9.78
C GLY A 106 8.02 -7.39 10.70
N TYR A 107 6.70 -7.51 10.59
CA TYR A 107 5.74 -6.76 11.40
C TYR A 107 5.53 -7.52 12.73
N GLU A 108 5.94 -6.91 13.85
CA GLU A 108 5.63 -7.35 15.23
C GLU A 108 4.48 -6.54 15.82
#